data_AF-A0A7K3IX89-F1
#
_entry.id   AF-A0A7K3IX89-F1
#
_cell.length_a   1.000
_cell.length_b   1.000
_cell.length_c   1.000
_cell.angle_alpha   90.00
_cell.angle_beta   90.00
_cell.angle_gamma   90.00
#
_symmetry.space_group_name_H-M   'P 1'
#
loop_
_entity.id
_entity.type
_entity.pdbx_description
1 polymer ?
#
loop_
_entity_poly.entity_id
_entity_poly.type
_entity_poly.pdbx_seq_one_letter_code
_entity_poly.pdbx_strand_id
1 'polypeptide(L)'
;MTAVQLHSALLTNIRSEFEHNLSQQIYMSPQAWEIVRNARSNMIKIINADFEKMPQTASSMDLSKKLLETIMELEKEPTKAAIDYIKSEVGRLM
;
A
#
# COMPACT_ATOMS: atom_id res chain seq x y z
N MET A 1 -19.55 8.64 -4.40
CA MET A 1 -18.54 7.94 -5.23
C MET A 1 -18.90 6.47 -5.30
N THR A 2 -18.67 5.81 -6.44
CA THR A 2 -18.81 4.35 -6.57
C THR A 2 -17.54 3.63 -6.10
N ALA A 3 -17.61 2.32 -5.87
CA ALA A 3 -16.42 1.50 -5.58
C ALA A 3 -15.36 1.62 -6.68
N VAL A 4 -15.77 1.68 -7.96
CA VAL A 4 -14.89 1.86 -9.12
C VAL A 4 -14.10 3.17 -9.03
N GLN A 5 -14.76 4.27 -8.68
CA GLN A 5 -14.13 5.57 -8.54
C GLN A 5 -13.11 5.59 -7.39
N LEU A 6 -13.46 4.98 -6.25
CA LEU A 6 -12.54 4.87 -5.11
C LEU A 6 -11.33 4.00 -5.45
N HIS A 7 -11.54 2.84 -6.07
CA HIS A 7 -10.49 1.93 -6.51
C HIS A 7 -9.47 2.64 -7.40
N SER A 8 -9.93 3.35 -8.43
CA SER A 8 -9.07 4.12 -9.34
C SER A 8 -8.33 5.26 -8.63
N ALA A 9 -8.99 5.96 -7.70
CA ALA A 9 -8.37 7.02 -6.92
C ALA A 9 -7.24 6.49 -6.02
N LEU A 10 -7.45 5.36 -5.34
CA LEU A 10 -6.45 4.72 -4.49
C LEU A 10 -5.20 4.31 -5.28
N LEU A 11 -5.38 3.64 -6.42
CA LEU A 11 -4.26 3.21 -7.27
C LEU A 11 -3.50 4.41 -7.84
N THR A 12 -4.21 5.45 -8.24
CA THR A 12 -3.61 6.70 -8.74
C THR A 12 -2.77 7.38 -7.66
N ASN A 13 -3.30 7.50 -6.44
CA ASN A 13 -2.58 8.10 -5.32
C ASN A 13 -1.31 7.29 -4.98
N ILE A 14 -1.40 5.97 -4.87
CA ILE A 14 -0.23 5.11 -4.60
C ILE A 14 0.84 5.29 -5.67
N ARG A 15 0.44 5.38 -6.95
CA ARG A 15 1.38 5.60 -8.05
C ARG A 15 2.03 6.98 -7.98
N SER A 16 1.25 8.04 -7.80
CA SER A 16 1.74 9.41 -7.75
C SER A 16 2.71 9.61 -6.59
N GLU A 17 2.38 9.13 -5.39
CA GLU A 17 3.27 9.23 -4.22
C GLU A 17 4.56 8.44 -4.44
N PHE A 18 4.48 7.23 -5.00
CA PHE A 18 5.67 6.44 -5.30
C PHE A 18 6.57 7.11 -6.35
N GLU A 19 6.00 7.73 -7.39
CA GLU A 19 6.75 8.49 -8.40
C GLU A 19 7.40 9.73 -7.77
N HIS A 20 6.68 10.45 -6.91
CA HIS A 20 7.21 11.60 -6.17
C HIS A 20 8.35 11.22 -5.23
N ASN A 21 8.27 10.06 -4.57
CA ASN A 21 9.31 9.58 -3.65
C ASN A 21 10.42 8.77 -4.33
N LEU A 22 10.35 8.52 -5.64
CA LEU A 22 11.30 7.64 -6.33
C LEU A 22 12.77 8.10 -6.16
N SER A 23 13.01 9.41 -6.14
CA SER A 23 14.34 9.98 -5.92
C SER A 23 14.92 9.63 -4.54
N GLN A 24 14.08 9.33 -3.55
CA GLN A 24 14.52 9.01 -2.19
C GLN A 24 15.19 7.63 -2.10
N GLN A 25 15.06 6.77 -3.12
CA GLN A 25 15.70 5.45 -3.15
C GLN A 25 17.23 5.52 -2.98
N ILE A 26 17.86 6.65 -3.33
CA ILE A 26 19.31 6.82 -3.24
C ILE A 26 19.81 6.95 -1.79
N TYR A 27 18.90 7.20 -0.83
CA TYR A 27 19.22 7.40 0.59
C TYR A 27 19.03 6.13 1.44
N MET A 28 18.70 4.99 0.84
CA MET A 28 18.47 3.74 1.54
C MET A 28 19.21 2.59 0.87
N SER A 29 19.41 1.48 1.59
CA SER A 29 20.05 0.31 0.97
C SER A 29 19.18 -0.29 -0.14
N PRO A 30 19.77 -1.03 -1.10
CA PRO A 30 19.00 -1.80 -2.07
C PRO A 30 17.97 -2.72 -1.43
N GLN A 31 18.29 -3.29 -0.26
CA GLN A 31 17.41 -4.16 0.51
C GLN A 31 16.22 -3.39 1.10
N ALA A 32 16.45 -2.22 1.72
CA ALA A 32 15.37 -1.35 2.19
C ALA A 32 14.42 -0.99 1.04
N TRP A 33 15.00 -0.62 -0.11
CA TRP A 33 14.24 -0.22 -1.28
C TRP A 33 13.41 -1.36 -1.86
N GLU A 34 13.95 -2.57 -1.91
CA GLU A 34 13.20 -3.75 -2.32
C GLU A 34 12.00 -4.04 -1.41
N ILE A 35 12.17 -3.90 -0.09
CA ILE A 35 11.07 -4.08 0.87
C ILE A 35 9.99 -3.01 0.65
N VAL A 36 10.34 -1.75 0.39
CA VAL A 36 9.38 -0.68 0.05
C VAL A 36 8.60 -1.01 -1.22
N ARG A 37 9.29 -1.46 -2.29
CA ARG A 37 8.62 -1.86 -3.54
C ARG A 37 7.67 -3.03 -3.32
N ASN A 38 8.06 -4.00 -2.50
CA ASN A 38 7.22 -5.14 -2.15
C ASN A 38 5.99 -4.72 -1.33
N ALA A 39 6.16 -3.83 -0.34
CA ALA A 39 5.05 -3.29 0.44
C ALA A 39 4.03 -2.57 -0.46
N ARG A 40 4.50 -1.72 -1.38
CA ARG A 40 3.64 -1.08 -2.40
C ARG A 40 2.88 -2.10 -3.24
N SER A 41 3.58 -3.10 -3.78
CA SER A 41 2.98 -4.13 -4.63
C SER A 41 1.89 -4.92 -3.87
N ASN A 42 2.15 -5.27 -2.61
CA ASN A 42 1.19 -5.98 -1.77
C ASN A 42 -0.04 -5.12 -1.44
N MET A 43 0.12 -3.82 -1.18
CA MET A 43 -1.02 -2.92 -0.99
C MET A 43 -1.91 -2.83 -2.24
N ILE A 44 -1.31 -2.73 -3.43
CA ILE A 44 -2.06 -2.74 -4.69
C ILE A 44 -2.82 -4.07 -4.86
N LYS A 45 -2.19 -5.20 -4.54
CA LYS A 45 -2.84 -6.53 -4.60
C LYS A 45 -4.05 -6.62 -3.68
N ILE A 46 -3.93 -6.14 -2.43
CA ILE A 46 -5.05 -6.11 -1.47
C ILE A 46 -6.21 -5.27 -2.04
N ILE A 47 -5.90 -4.07 -2.55
CA ILE A 47 -6.90 -3.16 -3.12
C ILE A 47 -7.64 -3.81 -4.30
N ASN A 48 -6.91 -4.44 -5.22
CA ASN A 48 -7.50 -5.12 -6.37
C ASN A 48 -8.34 -6.33 -5.93
N ALA A 49 -7.81 -7.17 -5.05
CA ALA A 49 -8.48 -8.39 -4.61
C ALA A 49 -9.79 -8.11 -3.86
N ASP A 50 -9.86 -7.04 -3.06
CA ASP A 50 -11.11 -6.67 -2.40
C ASP A 50 -12.10 -5.97 -3.33
N PHE A 51 -11.61 -5.18 -4.28
CA PHE A 51 -12.45 -4.59 -5.33
C PHE A 51 -13.07 -5.67 -6.24
N GLU A 52 -12.33 -6.71 -6.61
CA GLU A 52 -12.85 -7.83 -7.43
C GLU A 52 -14.03 -8.57 -6.77
N LYS A 53 -14.14 -8.52 -5.44
CA LYS A 53 -15.26 -9.12 -4.69
C LYS A 53 -16.49 -8.21 -4.64
N MET A 54 -16.39 -6.96 -5.10
CA MET A 54 -17.48 -6.00 -5.02
C MET A 54 -18.48 -6.16 -6.18
N PRO A 55 -19.79 -6.05 -5.93
CA PRO A 55 -20.77 -5.94 -7.00
C PRO A 55 -20.58 -4.63 -7.79
N GLN A 56 -21.02 -4.59 -9.04
CA GLN A 56 -20.88 -3.39 -9.89
C GLN A 56 -21.59 -2.15 -9.31
N THR A 57 -22.61 -2.35 -8.49
CA THR A 57 -23.39 -1.30 -7.83
C THR A 57 -22.82 -0.89 -6.47
N ALA A 58 -21.69 -1.47 -6.03
CA ALA A 58 -21.10 -1.18 -4.74
C ALA A 58 -20.73 0.31 -4.60
N SER A 59 -20.99 0.84 -3.41
CA SER A 59 -20.59 2.20 -3.05
C SER A 59 -19.11 2.24 -2.67
N SER A 60 -18.52 3.43 -2.64
CA SER A 60 -17.18 3.61 -2.09
C SER A 60 -17.08 3.18 -0.62
N MET A 61 -18.16 3.31 0.14
CA MET A 61 -18.19 2.93 1.56
C MET A 61 -18.11 1.42 1.77
N ASP A 62 -18.73 0.64 0.87
CA ASP A 62 -18.66 -0.82 0.90
C ASP A 62 -17.21 -1.30 0.68
N LEU A 63 -16.54 -0.75 -0.35
CA LEU A 63 -15.13 -1.06 -0.61
C LEU A 63 -14.22 -0.63 0.54
N SER A 64 -14.40 0.59 1.08
CA SER A 64 -13.61 1.06 2.23
C SER A 64 -13.76 0.15 3.45
N LYS A 65 -14.99 -0.27 3.76
CA LYS A 65 -15.25 -1.19 4.87
C LYS A 65 -14.54 -2.52 4.63
N LYS A 66 -14.65 -3.08 3.43
CA LYS A 66 -13.99 -4.35 3.11
C LYS A 66 -12.46 -4.28 3.21
N LEU A 67 -11.86 -3.20 2.71
CA LEU A 67 -10.41 -2.99 2.82
C LEU A 67 -9.95 -2.90 4.27
N LEU A 68 -10.70 -2.19 5.13
CA LEU A 68 -10.39 -2.09 6.55
C LEU A 68 -10.50 -3.45 7.24
N GLU A 69 -11.54 -4.23 6.96
CA GLU A 69 -11.68 -5.60 7.46
C GLU A 69 -10.48 -6.46 7.06
N THR A 70 -10.11 -6.47 5.78
CA THR A 70 -8.95 -7.21 5.30
C THR A 70 -7.67 -6.78 5.99
N ILE A 71 -7.44 -5.47 6.17
CA ILE A 71 -6.24 -4.95 6.86
C ILE A 71 -6.22 -5.38 8.34
N MET A 72 -7.37 -5.39 9.03
CA MET A 72 -7.46 -5.84 10.42
C MET A 72 -7.19 -7.35 10.59
N GLU A 73 -7.46 -8.15 9.57
CA GLU A 73 -7.19 -9.59 9.55
C GLU A 73 -5.71 -9.92 9.25
N LEU A 74 -4.92 -8.97 8.72
CA LEU A 74 -3.51 -9.21 8.44
C LEU A 74 -2.70 -9.25 9.74
N GLU A 75 -2.02 -10.37 9.99
CA GLU A 75 -1.06 -10.48 11.11
C GLU A 75 0.06 -9.43 11.02
N LYS A 76 0.46 -9.07 9.79
CA LYS A 76 1.46 -8.03 9.55
C LYS A 76 1.07 -7.18 8.35
N GLU A 77 0.82 -5.91 8.63
CA GLU A 77 0.50 -4.92 7.60
C GLU A 77 1.73 -4.65 6.71
N PRO A 78 1.59 -4.68 5.36
CA PRO A 78 2.73 -4.61 4.45
C PRO A 78 3.61 -3.37 4.64
N THR A 79 3.02 -2.20 4.91
CA THR A 79 3.81 -0.96 5.08
C THR A 79 4.55 -0.95 6.40
N LYS A 80 3.97 -1.52 7.47
CA LYS A 80 4.63 -1.71 8.76
C LYS A 80 5.96 -2.47 8.64
N ALA A 81 6.00 -3.54 7.84
CA ALA A 81 7.24 -4.29 7.61
C ALA A 81 8.35 -3.43 6.98
N ALA A 82 8.00 -2.59 5.99
CA ALA A 82 8.95 -1.66 5.36
C ALA A 82 9.41 -0.57 6.32
N ILE A 83 8.48 0.02 7.09
CA ILE A 83 8.78 1.06 8.08
C ILE A 83 9.76 0.54 9.14
N ASP A 84 9.51 -0.66 9.67
CA ASP A 84 10.37 -1.25 10.70
C ASP A 84 11.78 -1.53 10.18
N TYR A 85 11.90 -2.00 8.93
CA TYR A 85 13.20 -2.19 8.30
C TYR A 85 13.95 -0.85 8.14
N ILE A 86 13.30 0.17 7.56
CA ILE A 86 13.92 1.49 7.35
C ILE A 86 14.36 2.09 8.69
N LYS A 87 13.53 2.01 9.73
CA LYS A 87 13.89 2.47 11.08
C LYS A 87 15.12 1.74 11.63
N SER A 88 15.19 0.43 11.42
CA SER A 88 16.34 -0.36 11.87
C SER A 88 17.62 -0.02 11.10
N GLU A 89 17.52 0.28 9.81
CA GLU A 89 18.64 0.70 8.97
C GLU A 89 19.18 2.06 9.40
N VAL A 90 18.29 3.04 9.54
CA VAL A 90 18.64 4.39 9.99
C VAL A 90 19.29 4.34 11.38
N GLY A 91 18.76 3.52 12.30
CA GLY A 91 19.33 3.35 13.63
C GLY A 91 20.70 2.65 13.68
N ARG A 92 21.17 2.03 12.59
CA ARG A 92 22.55 1.49 12.49
C ARG A 92 23.55 2.49 11.93
N LEU A 93 23.06 3.57 11.31
CA LEU A 93 23.89 4.62 10.71
C LEU A 93 24.14 5.79 11.69
N MET A 94 23.31 5.90 12.74
CA MET A 94 23.52 6.79 13.89
C MET A 94 24.29 6.07 14.99
#